data_AF-F4GGW2-F1
#
_entry.id   AF-F4GGW2-F1
#
_cell.length_a   1.000
_cell.length_b   1.000
_cell.length_c   1.000
_cell.angle_alpha   90.00
_cell.angle_beta   90.00
_cell.angle_gamma   90.00
#
_symmetry.space_group_name_H-M   'P 1'
#
loop_
_entity.id
_entity.type
_entity.pdbx_description
1 polymer ?
#
loop_
_entity_poly.entity_id
_entity_poly.type
_entity_poly.pdbx_seq_one_letter_code
_entity_poly.pdbx_strand_id
1 'polypeptide(L)'
;MRRAKKYHTITDIVGTVYCEQKVVFDRERGDARPLEVRAKAAAGTFEHLRFQVEGQTRAAIDRRCFIATTIYGPDAAETNFLRAWRDRVLMPAMVGRLFVRAYYAVSPGLVPLLCRSRCAATAVRAGLNALLRLLGMPR
;
A
#
# COMPACT_ATOMS: atom_id res chain seq x y z
N MET A 1 -38.87 0.03 -3.03
CA MET A 1 -38.02 -1.13 -2.68
C MET A 1 -36.68 -1.00 -3.41
N ARG A 2 -35.53 -0.97 -2.73
CA ARG A 2 -34.20 -0.86 -3.37
C ARG A 2 -33.81 -2.23 -3.94
N ARG A 3 -33.69 -2.34 -5.27
CA ARG A 3 -33.18 -3.55 -5.95
C ARG A 3 -31.71 -3.74 -5.56
N ALA A 4 -31.38 -4.87 -4.96
CA ALA A 4 -29.99 -5.20 -4.63
C ALA A 4 -29.15 -5.25 -5.92
N LYS A 5 -27.98 -4.63 -5.92
CA LYS A 5 -27.03 -4.73 -7.04
C LYS A 5 -26.48 -6.16 -7.08
N LYS A 6 -26.62 -6.81 -8.23
CA LYS A 6 -26.05 -8.13 -8.51
C LYS A 6 -24.75 -7.93 -9.28
N TYR A 7 -23.64 -8.42 -8.74
CA TYR A 7 -22.33 -8.34 -9.38
C TYR A 7 -22.09 -9.64 -10.15
N HIS A 8 -21.60 -9.54 -11.38
CA HIS A 8 -21.15 -10.68 -12.17
C HIS A 8 -19.64 -10.83 -12.03
N THR A 9 -19.17 -12.06 -11.86
CA THR A 9 -17.74 -12.32 -11.90
C THR A 9 -17.23 -12.21 -13.33
N ILE A 10 -15.93 -11.94 -13.50
CA ILE A 10 -15.30 -11.95 -14.82
C ILE A 10 -15.49 -13.32 -15.49
N THR A 11 -15.42 -14.41 -14.72
CA THR A 11 -15.67 -15.77 -15.22
C THR A 11 -17.08 -15.94 -15.79
N ASP A 12 -18.10 -15.38 -15.14
CA ASP A 12 -19.48 -15.45 -15.65
C ASP A 12 -19.62 -14.71 -16.99
N ILE A 13 -19.03 -13.51 -17.08
CA ILE A 13 -19.07 -12.69 -18.30
C ILE A 13 -18.31 -13.40 -19.43
N VAL A 14 -17.09 -13.85 -19.19
CA VAL A 14 -16.28 -14.56 -20.19
C VAL A 14 -16.96 -15.86 -20.61
N GLY A 15 -17.62 -16.57 -19.70
CA GLY A 15 -18.41 -17.75 -20.03
C GLY A 15 -19.46 -17.46 -21.10
N THR A 16 -20.18 -16.32 -20.99
CA THR A 16 -21.22 -15.95 -21.96
C THR A 16 -20.67 -15.61 -23.33
N VAL A 17 -19.44 -15.10 -23.41
CA VAL A 17 -18.78 -14.75 -24.69
C VAL A 17 -18.11 -15.98 -25.32
N TYR A 18 -17.64 -16.91 -24.50
CA TYR A 18 -16.94 -18.10 -24.98
C TYR A 18 -17.91 -19.13 -25.57
N CYS A 19 -18.98 -19.46 -24.83
CA CYS A 19 -20.03 -20.36 -25.30
C CYS A 19 -21.31 -20.13 -24.50
N GLU A 20 -22.29 -19.51 -25.13
CA GLU A 20 -23.59 -19.19 -24.57
C GLU A 20 -24.36 -20.44 -24.13
N GLN A 21 -24.31 -21.51 -24.94
CA GLN A 21 -24.99 -22.78 -24.62
C GLN A 21 -24.41 -23.43 -23.38
N LYS A 22 -23.08 -23.38 -23.20
CA LYS A 22 -22.43 -23.92 -22.01
C LYS A 22 -22.92 -23.21 -20.75
N VAL A 23 -23.04 -21.88 -20.77
CA VAL A 23 -23.53 -21.11 -19.60
C VAL A 23 -24.98 -21.48 -19.27
N VAL A 24 -25.81 -21.71 -20.28
CA VAL A 24 -27.19 -22.20 -20.07
C VAL A 24 -27.17 -23.58 -19.41
N PHE A 25 -26.37 -24.51 -19.92
CA PHE A 25 -26.27 -25.85 -19.33
C PHE A 25 -25.68 -25.84 -17.92
N ASP A 26 -24.64 -25.06 -17.65
CA ASP A 26 -24.07 -24.92 -16.31
C ASP A 26 -25.10 -24.34 -15.31
N ARG A 27 -26.02 -23.50 -15.78
CA ARG A 27 -27.11 -22.94 -14.96
C ARG A 27 -28.25 -23.92 -14.71
N GLU A 28 -28.64 -24.71 -15.71
CA GLU A 28 -29.76 -25.66 -15.62
C GLU A 28 -29.35 -26.97 -14.95
N ARG A 29 -28.15 -27.47 -15.26
CA ARG A 29 -27.65 -28.79 -14.86
C ARG A 29 -26.55 -28.72 -13.79
N GLY A 30 -26.09 -27.51 -13.47
CA GLY A 30 -24.99 -27.29 -12.54
C GLY A 30 -23.62 -27.34 -13.23
N ASP A 31 -22.60 -26.92 -12.50
CA ASP A 31 -21.21 -26.88 -12.96
C ASP A 31 -20.67 -28.30 -13.22
N ALA A 32 -20.57 -28.67 -14.49
CA ALA A 32 -20.08 -29.97 -14.95
C ALA A 32 -18.59 -29.97 -15.33
N ARG A 33 -17.81 -28.96 -14.89
CA ARG A 33 -16.39 -28.88 -15.23
C ARG A 33 -15.61 -30.11 -14.70
N PRO A 34 -14.69 -30.68 -15.51
CA PRO A 34 -13.81 -31.76 -15.07
C PRO A 34 -13.00 -31.38 -13.83
N LEU A 35 -12.64 -32.38 -13.02
CA LEU A 35 -11.90 -32.18 -11.77
C LEU A 35 -10.59 -31.41 -11.99
N GLU A 36 -9.89 -31.68 -13.09
CA GLU A 36 -8.66 -30.97 -13.48
C GLU A 36 -8.88 -29.46 -13.70
N VAL A 37 -9.99 -29.06 -14.32
CA VAL A 37 -10.33 -27.65 -14.55
C VAL A 37 -10.68 -26.97 -13.23
N ARG A 38 -11.41 -27.68 -12.35
CA ARG A 38 -11.74 -27.19 -11.01
C ARG A 38 -10.48 -27.03 -10.15
N ALA A 39 -9.55 -27.97 -10.23
CA ALA A 39 -8.26 -27.90 -9.54
C ALA A 39 -7.42 -26.70 -10.01
N LYS A 40 -7.33 -26.46 -11.32
CA LYS A 40 -6.67 -25.27 -11.88
C LYS A 40 -7.31 -23.97 -11.40
N ALA A 41 -8.65 -23.91 -11.39
CA ALA A 41 -9.37 -22.73 -10.90
C ALA A 41 -9.13 -22.47 -9.40
N ALA A 42 -9.10 -23.53 -8.58
CA ALA A 42 -8.79 -23.44 -7.16
C ALA A 42 -7.36 -22.95 -6.91
N ALA A 43 -6.38 -23.46 -7.67
CA ALA A 43 -5.00 -22.98 -7.63
C ALA A 43 -4.91 -21.49 -8.00
N GLY A 44 -5.64 -21.05 -9.03
CA GLY A 44 -5.71 -19.63 -9.40
C GLY A 44 -6.32 -18.76 -8.30
N THR A 45 -7.37 -19.25 -7.61
CA THR A 45 -8.00 -18.52 -6.50
C THR A 45 -7.06 -18.41 -5.30
N PHE A 46 -6.29 -19.46 -5.01
CA PHE A 46 -5.27 -19.42 -3.98
C PHE A 46 -4.18 -18.39 -4.28
N GLU A 47 -3.71 -18.34 -5.53
CA GLU A 47 -2.73 -17.34 -5.97
C GLU A 47 -3.28 -15.91 -5.86
N HIS A 48 -4.54 -15.68 -6.26
CA HIS A 48 -5.20 -14.39 -6.07
C HIS A 48 -5.24 -13.96 -4.60
N LEU A 49 -5.56 -14.89 -3.69
CA LEU A 49 -5.56 -14.61 -2.25
C LEU A 49 -4.16 -14.24 -1.76
N ARG A 50 -3.12 -14.97 -2.19
CA ARG A 50 -1.73 -14.65 -1.85
C ARG A 50 -1.35 -13.25 -2.30
N PHE A 51 -1.57 -12.91 -3.58
CA PHE A 51 -1.29 -11.57 -4.11
C PHE A 51 -2.11 -10.48 -3.42
N GLN A 52 -3.37 -10.75 -3.07
CA GLN A 52 -4.20 -9.80 -2.35
C GLN A 52 -3.63 -9.50 -0.95
N VAL A 53 -3.24 -10.53 -0.20
CA VAL A 53 -2.63 -10.38 1.14
C VAL A 53 -1.29 -9.66 1.05
N GLU A 54 -0.44 -9.98 0.07
CA GLU A 54 0.81 -9.27 -0.20
C GLU A 54 0.58 -7.79 -0.55
N GLY A 55 -0.44 -7.50 -1.37
CA GLY A 55 -0.81 -6.12 -1.72
C GLY A 55 -1.32 -5.35 -0.50
N GLN A 56 -2.16 -5.95 0.33
CA GLN A 56 -2.68 -5.36 1.56
C GLN A 56 -1.58 -5.06 2.57
N THR A 57 -0.65 -6.00 2.79
CA THR A 57 0.50 -5.79 3.68
C THR A 57 1.41 -4.68 3.18
N ARG A 58 1.69 -4.61 1.87
CA ARG A 58 2.44 -3.49 1.27
C ARG A 58 1.71 -2.15 1.42
N ALA A 59 0.39 -2.13 1.24
CA ALA A 59 -0.42 -0.91 1.39
C ALA A 59 -0.54 -0.45 2.85
N ALA A 60 -0.51 -1.37 3.81
CA ALA A 60 -0.53 -1.06 5.24
C ALA A 60 0.77 -0.37 5.71
N ILE A 61 1.90 -0.60 5.03
CA ILE A 61 3.17 0.05 5.35
C ILE A 61 3.18 1.46 4.74
N ASP A 62 2.97 2.48 5.58
CA ASP A 62 3.03 3.87 5.15
C ASP A 62 4.48 4.29 4.86
N ARG A 63 4.85 4.46 3.58
CA ARG A 63 6.20 4.91 3.20
C ARG A 63 6.36 6.43 3.12
N ARG A 64 5.34 7.22 3.44
CA ARG A 64 5.35 8.68 3.26
C ARG A 64 6.27 9.34 4.29
N CYS A 65 7.39 9.91 3.86
CA CYS A 65 8.24 10.76 4.70
C CYS A 65 9.02 11.72 3.81
N PHE A 66 8.37 12.80 3.39
CA PHE A 66 8.86 13.69 2.32
C PHE A 66 10.25 14.27 2.61
N ILE A 67 10.44 14.88 3.78
CA ILE A 67 11.71 15.52 4.13
C ILE A 67 12.86 14.50 4.20
N ALA A 68 12.66 13.36 4.88
CA ALA A 68 13.71 12.34 4.98
C ALA A 68 14.02 11.70 3.61
N THR A 69 12.99 11.46 2.79
CA THR A 69 13.16 10.92 1.44
C THR A 69 13.96 11.86 0.55
N THR A 70 13.74 13.18 0.64
CA THR A 70 14.51 14.17 -0.12
C THR A 70 15.97 14.27 0.36
N ILE A 71 16.23 14.11 1.67
CA ILE A 71 17.56 14.28 2.24
C ILE A 71 18.42 13.02 2.14
N TYR A 72 17.90 11.85 2.51
CA TYR A 72 18.69 10.60 2.55
C TYR A 72 18.40 9.68 1.36
N GLY A 73 17.20 9.79 0.77
CA GLY A 73 16.71 8.89 -0.26
C GLY A 73 15.58 7.99 0.25
N PRO A 74 14.82 7.38 -0.67
CA PRO A 74 13.63 6.58 -0.35
C PRO A 74 13.95 5.27 0.39
N ASP A 75 15.11 4.67 0.12
CA ASP A 75 15.52 3.36 0.64
C ASP A 75 16.65 3.44 1.68
N ALA A 76 17.01 4.65 2.12
CA ALA A 76 18.01 4.86 3.15
C ALA A 76 17.57 4.29 4.51
N ALA A 77 18.52 3.73 5.26
CA ALA A 77 18.28 3.17 6.59
C ALA A 77 17.69 4.22 7.55
N GLU A 78 18.16 5.46 7.42
CA GLU A 78 17.70 6.62 8.18
C GLU A 78 16.22 6.92 7.95
N THR A 79 15.80 6.91 6.69
CA THR A 79 14.40 7.12 6.30
C THR A 79 13.52 6.00 6.85
N ASN A 80 13.98 4.76 6.80
CA ASN A 80 13.23 3.61 7.30
C ASN A 80 13.08 3.63 8.82
N PHE A 81 14.11 4.05 9.56
CA PHE A 81 14.05 4.23 11.00
C PHE A 81 13.05 5.33 11.39
N LEU A 82 13.06 6.48 10.71
CA LEU A 82 12.13 7.58 10.98
C LEU A 82 10.68 7.16 10.70
N ARG A 83 10.44 6.38 9.63
CA ARG A 83 9.12 5.78 9.35
C ARG A 83 8.67 4.86 10.49
N ALA A 84 9.55 3.97 10.95
CA ALA A 84 9.25 3.07 12.07
C ALA A 84 8.99 3.85 13.38
N TRP A 85 9.73 4.92 13.65
CA TRP A 85 9.50 5.78 14.82
C TRP A 85 8.15 6.49 14.74
N ARG A 86 7.78 7.04 13.58
CA ARG A 86 6.45 7.63 13.34
C ARG A 86 5.35 6.61 13.66
N ASP A 87 5.48 5.38 13.16
CA ASP A 87 4.44 4.36 13.30
C ASP A 87 4.34 3.82 14.72
N ARG A 88 5.46 3.66 15.44
CA ARG A 88 5.46 3.11 16.80
C ARG A 88 5.18 4.15 17.88
N VAL A 89 5.61 5.40 17.69
CA VAL A 89 5.57 6.45 18.73
C VAL A 89 4.48 7.48 18.47
N LEU A 90 4.32 7.95 17.21
CA LEU A 90 3.38 9.03 16.90
C LEU A 90 1.97 8.53 16.60
N MET A 91 1.83 7.40 15.91
CA MET A 91 0.51 6.89 15.51
C MET A 91 -0.39 6.43 16.67
N PRO A 92 0.12 5.85 17.77
CA PRO A 92 -0.73 5.48 18.90
C PRO A 92 -1.39 6.70 19.59
N ALA A 93 -0.67 7.82 19.70
CA ALA A 93 -1.13 9.02 20.40
C ALA A 93 -1.97 9.95 19.50
N MET A 94 -3.03 10.55 20.06
CA MET A 94 -3.84 11.54 19.32
C MET A 94 -3.02 12.78 18.90
N VAL A 95 -2.17 13.28 19.78
CA VAL A 95 -1.28 14.41 19.51
C VAL A 95 -0.29 14.07 18.40
N GLY A 96 0.27 12.85 18.42
CA GLY A 96 1.18 12.39 17.38
C GLY A 96 0.50 12.31 16.01
N ARG A 97 -0.75 11.83 15.94
CA ARG A 97 -1.53 11.84 14.67
C ARG A 97 -1.76 13.25 14.14
N LEU A 98 -2.02 14.23 14.99
CA LEU A 98 -2.17 15.63 14.57
C LEU A 98 -0.84 16.20 14.04
N PHE A 99 0.26 15.93 14.73
CA PHE A 99 1.61 16.32 14.28
C PHE A 99 1.94 15.74 12.90
N VAL A 100 1.67 14.46 12.67
CA VAL A 100 1.90 13.80 11.36
C VAL A 100 1.06 14.46 10.26
N ARG A 101 -0.20 14.82 10.55
CA ARG A 101 -1.06 15.51 9.58
C ARG A 101 -0.52 16.91 9.23
N ALA A 102 -0.13 17.70 10.23
CA ALA A 102 0.47 19.01 10.01
C ALA A 102 1.78 18.88 9.19
N TYR A 103 2.61 17.90 9.54
CA TYR A 103 3.81 17.58 8.77
C TYR A 103 3.50 17.27 7.30
N TYR A 104 2.50 16.43 7.01
CA TYR A 104 2.13 16.12 5.61
C TYR A 104 1.44 17.26 4.87
N ALA A 105 0.80 18.19 5.57
CA ALA A 105 0.23 19.38 4.95
C ALA A 105 1.31 20.39 4.53
N VAL A 106 2.34 20.57 5.37
CA VAL A 106 3.37 21.60 5.16
C VAL A 106 4.53 21.08 4.29
N SER A 107 4.87 19.79 4.41
CA SER A 107 6.06 19.23 3.75
C SER A 107 6.09 19.35 2.22
N PRO A 108 4.99 19.21 1.45
CA PRO A 108 5.04 19.33 -0.01
C PRO A 108 5.47 20.73 -0.48
N GLY A 109 5.13 21.77 0.29
CA GLY A 109 5.56 23.14 0.01
C GLY A 109 7.02 23.40 0.36
N LEU A 110 7.57 22.70 1.37
CA LEU A 110 8.96 22.85 1.79
C LEU A 110 9.95 22.12 0.88
N VAL A 111 9.57 20.95 0.33
CA VAL A 111 10.47 20.12 -0.49
C VAL A 111 11.10 20.88 -1.67
N PRO A 112 10.37 21.67 -2.47
CA PRO A 112 10.96 22.46 -3.55
C PRO A 112 12.04 23.45 -3.06
N LEU A 113 11.84 24.08 -1.89
CA LEU A 113 12.83 24.99 -1.31
C LEU A 113 14.10 24.25 -0.89
N LEU A 114 13.95 23.07 -0.28
CA LEU A 114 15.08 22.23 0.09
C LEU A 114 15.86 21.75 -1.14
N CYS A 115 15.17 21.40 -2.23
CA CYS A 115 15.81 21.01 -3.48
C CYS A 115 16.57 22.18 -4.13
N ARG A 116 16.06 23.41 -4.01
CA ARG A 116 16.68 24.60 -4.63
C ARG A 116 17.88 25.11 -3.84
N SER A 117 17.90 24.93 -2.52
CA SER A 117 18.94 25.47 -1.64
C SER A 117 19.75 24.36 -0.98
N ARG A 118 20.96 24.08 -1.53
CA ARG A 118 21.89 23.09 -0.95
C ARG A 118 22.21 23.36 0.53
N CYS A 119 22.38 24.62 0.93
CA CYS A 119 22.64 24.99 2.32
C CYS A 119 21.46 24.61 3.25
N ALA A 120 20.22 24.84 2.81
CA ALA A 120 19.03 24.47 3.57
C ALA A 120 18.93 22.94 3.72
N ALA A 121 19.18 22.18 2.65
CA ALA A 121 19.23 20.73 2.71
C ALA A 121 20.30 20.22 3.69
N THR A 122 21.50 20.82 3.70
CA THR A 122 22.57 20.44 4.64
C THR A 122 22.22 20.77 6.08
N ALA A 123 21.60 21.93 6.34
CA ALA A 123 21.14 22.32 7.68
C ALA A 123 20.07 21.36 8.21
N VAL A 124 19.09 21.04 7.36
CA VAL A 124 18.04 20.06 7.68
C VAL A 124 18.64 18.67 7.92
N ARG A 125 19.59 18.23 7.09
CA ARG A 125 20.31 16.96 7.28
C ARG A 125 21.06 16.92 8.62
N ALA A 126 21.73 18.01 9.01
CA ALA A 126 22.40 18.08 10.30
C ALA A 126 21.40 17.98 11.47
N GLY A 127 20.26 18.67 11.37
CA GLY A 127 19.17 18.58 12.34
C GLY A 127 18.58 17.17 12.46
N LEU A 128 18.28 16.51 11.32
CA LEU A 128 17.82 15.13 11.32
C LEU A 128 18.87 14.18 11.88
N ASN A 129 20.16 14.33 11.53
CA ASN A 129 21.22 13.50 12.10
C ASN A 129 21.32 13.64 13.62
N ALA A 130 21.15 14.84 14.16
CA ALA A 130 21.11 15.06 15.61
C ALA A 130 19.90 14.35 16.25
N LEU A 131 18.72 14.46 15.61
CA LEU A 131 17.52 13.76 16.05
C LEU A 131 17.71 12.24 16.03
N LEU A 132 18.32 11.69 14.99
CA LEU A 132 18.58 10.25 14.87
C LEU A 132 19.54 9.75 15.95
N ARG A 133 20.56 10.54 16.30
CA ARG A 133 21.46 10.26 17.42
C ARG A 133 20.72 10.30 18.76
N LEU A 134 19.83 11.26 18.95
CA LEU A 134 18.99 11.37 20.15
C LEU A 134 18.04 10.17 20.28
N LEU A 135 17.47 9.71 19.17
CA LEU A 135 16.60 8.55 19.11
C LEU A 135 17.34 7.20 19.21
N GLY A 136 18.68 7.22 19.32
CA GLY A 136 19.48 6.03 19.53
C GLY A 136 19.57 5.11 18.32
N MET A 137 19.53 5.66 17.10
CA MET A 137 19.76 4.85 15.90
C MET A 137 21.14 4.16 15.97
N PRO A 138 21.22 2.82 15.85
CA PRO A 138 22.51 2.13 15.75
C PRO A 138 23.21 2.60 14.48
N ARG A 139 24.47 3.05 14.64
CA ARG A 139 25.32 3.50 13.54
C ARG A 139 25.71 2.34 12.64
#